data_AF-A0A8C0XVS3-F1
#
_entry.id   AF-A0A8C0XVS3-F1
#
_cell.length_a   1.000
_cell.length_b   1.000
_cell.length_c   1.000
_cell.angle_alpha   90.00
_cell.angle_beta   90.00
_cell.angle_gamma   90.00
#
_symmetry.space_group_name_H-M   'P 1'
#
loop_
_entity.id
_entity.type
_entity.pdbx_description
1 polymer ?
#
loop_
_entity_poly.entity_id
_entity_poly.type
_entity_poly.pdbx_seq_one_letter_code
_entity_poly.pdbx_strand_id
1 'polypeptide(L)'
;MLSSAATSWGPDRELGMESHLAAGPIQWRFSPYAFNGGTVLAIAGEDFSIVASDTRLSEGYSIHTRDSPKCYKLTDKTVIGCSGFHGDCLTLTKIIEARLKMYKHSNNKAMTTGAIAAMLSTILYSRRFFPYYVYNIIGGLDEEGKGAVYSFDPVGSYQRDSFKAGGSASAMLQPLLDNQVMSLCSAIPWDTGLPSTSFS
;
A
#
# COMPACT_ATOMS: atom_id res chain seq x y z
N MET A 1 39.78 -60.40 9.81
CA MET A 1 39.55 -61.84 9.58
C MET A 1 38.39 -62.28 10.47
N LEU A 2 37.33 -62.82 9.83
CA LEU A 2 36.28 -63.73 10.35
C LEU A 2 35.46 -63.27 11.57
N SER A 3 34.20 -62.87 11.41
CA SER A 3 32.99 -63.70 11.22
C SER A 3 32.60 -64.54 12.45
N SER A 4 31.48 -64.22 13.09
CA SER A 4 30.35 -65.15 13.21
C SER A 4 29.10 -64.42 13.74
N ALA A 5 27.96 -64.68 13.11
CA ALA A 5 26.63 -64.38 13.59
C ALA A 5 26.06 -65.62 14.28
N ALA A 6 25.33 -65.46 15.38
CA ALA A 6 24.42 -66.49 15.89
C ALA A 6 23.26 -65.84 16.67
N THR A 7 22.07 -66.20 16.22
CA THR A 7 20.71 -65.76 16.53
C THR A 7 20.25 -66.14 17.94
N SER A 8 19.44 -65.30 18.61
CA SER A 8 18.38 -65.80 19.49
C SER A 8 17.15 -64.89 19.46
N TRP A 9 15.98 -65.53 19.36
CA TRP A 9 14.64 -64.98 19.18
C TRP A 9 14.10 -64.23 20.40
N GLY A 10 13.23 -63.24 20.14
CA GLY A 10 12.23 -62.72 21.08
C GLY A 10 11.12 -61.97 20.33
N PRO A 11 9.83 -62.25 20.56
CA PRO A 11 8.71 -61.53 19.95
C PRO A 11 8.37 -60.26 20.75
N ASP A 12 7.82 -59.26 20.06
CA ASP A 12 7.08 -58.10 20.57
C ASP A 12 7.85 -57.05 21.40
N ARG A 13 8.35 -56.00 20.73
CA ARG A 13 8.44 -54.66 21.35
C ARG A 13 8.43 -53.53 20.31
N GLU A 14 7.28 -52.85 20.26
CA GLU A 14 7.07 -51.44 19.91
C GLU A 14 7.66 -50.92 18.58
N LEU A 15 6.78 -50.73 17.59
CA LEU A 15 6.95 -49.77 16.51
C LEU A 15 6.99 -48.35 17.09
N GLY A 16 8.13 -47.97 17.67
CA GLY A 16 8.48 -46.60 17.94
C GLY A 16 8.72 -45.88 16.61
N MET A 17 7.68 -45.22 16.11
CA MET A 17 7.80 -44.25 15.03
C MET A 17 8.60 -43.06 15.59
N GLU A 18 9.93 -43.14 15.57
CA GLU A 18 10.79 -41.99 15.90
C GLU A 18 10.58 -40.92 14.82
N SER A 19 9.84 -39.87 15.18
CA SER A 19 9.76 -38.64 14.40
C SER A 19 11.10 -37.93 14.49
N HIS A 20 12.06 -38.32 13.66
CA HIS A 20 13.27 -37.55 13.39
C HIS A 20 12.92 -36.30 12.55
N LEU A 21 12.13 -35.40 13.14
CA LEU A 21 12.14 -34.00 12.70
C LEU A 21 13.38 -33.39 13.33
N ALA A 22 14.45 -33.31 12.54
CA ALA A 22 15.66 -32.61 12.90
C ALA A 22 15.30 -31.17 13.32
N ALA A 23 15.28 -30.93 14.63
CA ALA A 23 15.17 -29.59 15.20
C ALA A 23 16.49 -28.86 14.94
N GLY A 24 16.65 -28.36 13.72
CA GLY A 24 17.73 -27.44 13.38
C GLY A 24 17.67 -26.18 14.26
N PRO A 25 18.79 -25.46 14.42
CA PRO A 25 18.83 -24.25 15.23
C PRO A 25 17.79 -23.23 14.76
N ILE A 26 16.86 -22.87 15.64
CA ILE A 26 15.84 -21.85 15.40
C ILE A 26 16.55 -20.49 15.36
N GLN A 27 16.59 -19.85 14.19
CA GLN A 27 17.22 -18.55 14.04
C GLN A 27 16.23 -17.44 14.39
N TRP A 28 16.41 -16.79 15.55
CA TRP A 28 15.64 -15.60 15.93
C TRP A 28 16.14 -14.39 15.15
N ARG A 29 15.48 -14.06 14.04
CA ARG A 29 15.71 -12.80 13.30
C ARG A 29 14.51 -11.89 13.47
N PHE A 30 14.77 -10.63 13.80
CA PHE A 30 13.75 -9.59 13.84
C PHE A 30 13.49 -9.08 12.42
N SER A 31 12.24 -9.18 11.95
CA SER A 31 11.77 -8.50 10.75
C SER A 31 11.11 -7.18 11.16
N PRO A 32 11.58 -6.01 10.68
CA PRO A 32 11.01 -4.73 11.05
C PRO A 32 9.64 -4.46 10.41
N TYR A 33 9.27 -5.20 9.36
CA TYR A 33 8.00 -5.01 8.63
C TYR A 33 7.07 -6.19 8.78
N ALA A 34 5.77 -5.87 8.84
CA ALA A 34 4.67 -6.81 8.71
C ALA A 34 3.71 -6.28 7.63
N PHE A 35 3.05 -7.19 6.90
CA PHE A 35 2.03 -6.79 5.93
C PHE A 35 0.65 -6.83 6.60
N ASN A 36 0.02 -5.67 6.75
CA ASN A 36 -1.31 -5.58 7.36
C ASN A 36 -2.46 -5.59 6.34
N GLY A 37 -2.13 -5.69 5.06
CA GLY A 37 -3.09 -5.68 3.97
C GLY A 37 -3.75 -4.32 3.76
N GLY A 38 -5.02 -4.38 3.38
CA GLY A 38 -5.79 -3.20 3.01
C GLY A 38 -5.69 -2.87 1.54
N THR A 39 -6.78 -2.31 1.02
CA THR A 39 -6.94 -1.88 -0.36
C THR A 39 -7.52 -0.48 -0.36
N VAL A 40 -6.92 0.38 -1.19
CA VAL A 40 -7.34 1.76 -1.40
C VAL A 40 -7.59 1.94 -2.89
N LEU A 41 -8.64 2.67 -3.22
CA LEU A 41 -9.03 3.03 -4.58
C LEU A 41 -9.23 4.54 -4.65
N ALA A 42 -8.80 5.17 -5.74
CA ALA A 42 -9.21 6.51 -6.05
C ALA A 42 -9.59 6.69 -7.53
N ILE A 43 -10.56 7.56 -7.78
CA ILE A 43 -11.07 7.94 -9.10
C ILE A 43 -11.18 9.47 -9.16
N ALA A 44 -10.64 10.07 -10.21
CA ALA A 44 -10.81 11.48 -10.56
C ALA A 44 -11.99 11.63 -11.53
N GLY A 45 -12.97 12.43 -11.13
CA GLY A 45 -14.04 12.91 -12.00
C GLY A 45 -13.74 14.33 -12.53
N GLU A 46 -14.68 14.90 -13.27
CA GLU A 46 -14.56 16.25 -13.82
C GLU A 46 -14.57 17.33 -12.73
N ASP A 47 -15.42 17.18 -11.71
CA ASP A 47 -15.63 18.14 -10.61
C ASP A 47 -15.54 17.49 -9.21
N PHE A 48 -15.26 16.19 -9.15
CA PHE A 48 -15.15 15.43 -7.91
C PHE A 48 -13.93 14.49 -7.88
N SER A 49 -13.56 14.05 -6.69
CA SER A 49 -12.62 12.94 -6.51
C SER A 49 -13.16 11.99 -5.45
N ILE A 50 -13.15 10.69 -5.76
CA ILE A 50 -13.59 9.63 -4.85
C ILE A 50 -12.36 8.89 -4.36
N VAL A 51 -12.25 8.72 -3.04
CA VAL A 51 -11.24 7.86 -2.40
C VAL A 51 -11.97 6.88 -1.49
N ALA A 52 -11.79 5.58 -1.76
CA ALA A 52 -12.42 4.51 -1.01
C ALA A 52 -11.37 3.55 -0.45
N SER A 53 -11.65 2.97 0.72
CA SER A 53 -10.80 1.94 1.31
C SER A 53 -11.62 0.93 2.09
N ASP A 54 -11.07 -0.26 2.27
CA ASP A 54 -11.60 -1.24 3.21
C ASP A 54 -11.20 -0.93 4.65
N THR A 55 -11.99 -1.41 5.61
CA THR A 55 -11.77 -1.13 7.04
C THR A 55 -11.10 -2.27 7.80
N ARG A 56 -10.76 -3.38 7.14
CA ARG A 56 -10.17 -4.54 7.81
C ARG A 56 -8.68 -4.28 8.11
N LEU A 57 -8.26 -4.58 9.33
CA LEU A 57 -6.86 -4.64 9.73
C LEU A 57 -6.54 -6.07 10.14
N SER A 58 -5.65 -6.72 9.38
CA SER A 58 -5.22 -8.10 9.61
C SER A 58 -3.72 -8.19 9.80
N GLU A 59 -3.25 -9.26 10.42
CA GLU A 59 -1.83 -9.62 10.48
C GLU A 59 -1.73 -11.15 10.45
N GLY A 60 -0.98 -11.68 9.49
CA GLY A 60 -0.94 -13.12 9.24
C GLY A 60 -2.35 -13.69 9.02
N TYR A 61 -2.73 -14.68 9.83
CA TYR A 61 -4.03 -15.34 9.77
C TYR A 61 -5.07 -14.78 10.77
N SER A 62 -4.74 -13.69 11.48
CA SER A 62 -5.60 -13.09 12.49
C SER A 62 -6.14 -11.72 12.05
N ILE A 63 -7.37 -11.41 12.47
CA ILE A 63 -7.99 -10.09 12.27
C ILE A 63 -7.89 -9.31 13.57
N HIS A 64 -7.15 -8.21 13.56
CA HIS A 64 -7.01 -7.32 14.71
C HIS A 64 -8.27 -6.49 14.92
N THR A 65 -8.76 -5.85 13.86
CA THR A 65 -10.03 -5.11 13.88
C THR A 65 -10.72 -5.18 12.53
N ARG A 66 -12.05 -5.03 12.57
CA ARG A 66 -12.91 -4.94 11.39
C ARG A 66 -13.23 -3.49 11.02
N ASP A 67 -12.90 -2.55 11.90
CA ASP A 67 -13.19 -1.13 11.72
C ASP A 67 -11.92 -0.28 11.94
N SER A 68 -11.18 -0.08 10.86
CA SER A 68 -9.99 0.77 10.77
C SER A 68 -9.94 1.40 9.37
N PRO A 69 -10.56 2.58 9.16
CA PRO A 69 -10.51 3.25 7.87
C PRO A 69 -9.08 3.62 7.50
N LYS A 70 -8.77 3.54 6.20
CA LYS A 70 -7.43 3.84 5.65
C LYS A 70 -7.38 5.18 4.93
N CYS A 71 -8.53 5.87 4.84
CA CYS A 71 -8.68 7.21 4.31
C CYS A 71 -8.53 8.24 5.42
N TYR A 72 -7.61 9.19 5.25
CA TYR A 72 -7.36 10.29 6.16
C TYR A 72 -7.61 11.63 5.44
N LYS A 73 -8.45 12.47 6.02
CA LYS A 73 -8.71 13.82 5.49
C LYS A 73 -7.53 14.73 5.83
N LEU A 74 -6.86 15.27 4.82
CA LEU A 74 -5.72 16.18 4.99
C LEU A 74 -6.16 17.65 4.99
N THR A 75 -6.95 18.02 3.99
CA THR A 75 -7.53 19.35 3.82
C THR A 75 -9.02 19.21 3.47
N ASP A 76 -9.72 20.32 3.27
CA ASP A 76 -11.13 20.26 2.83
C ASP A 76 -11.32 19.69 1.43
N LYS A 77 -10.27 19.68 0.61
CA LYS A 77 -10.29 19.23 -0.78
C LYS A 77 -9.39 18.02 -1.06
N THR A 78 -8.70 17.48 -0.05
CA THR A 78 -7.70 16.43 -0.24
C THR A 78 -7.81 15.34 0.82
N VAL A 79 -7.84 14.10 0.36
CA VAL A 79 -7.84 12.87 1.16
C VAL A 79 -6.65 12.01 0.75
N ILE A 80 -5.99 11.40 1.73
CA ILE A 80 -4.94 10.40 1.49
C ILE A 80 -5.42 9.03 1.93
N GLY A 81 -5.20 8.02 1.11
CA GLY A 81 -5.37 6.62 1.45
C GLY A 81 -4.03 5.94 1.62
N CYS A 82 -3.82 5.29 2.77
CA CYS A 82 -2.55 4.62 3.10
C CYS A 82 -2.79 3.10 3.27
N SER A 83 -2.04 2.28 2.52
CA SER A 83 -2.09 0.81 2.61
C SER A 83 -0.69 0.22 2.78
N GLY A 84 -0.57 -0.99 3.34
CA GLY A 84 0.73 -1.64 3.59
C GLY A 84 0.96 -1.93 5.07
N PHE A 85 2.11 -1.51 5.62
CA PHE A 85 2.42 -1.65 7.04
C PHE A 85 1.74 -0.56 7.86
N HIS A 86 0.88 -0.96 8.80
CA HIS A 86 0.02 -0.03 9.53
C HIS A 86 0.80 0.93 10.44
N GLY A 87 1.92 0.49 11.02
CA GLY A 87 2.78 1.35 11.86
C GLY A 87 3.37 2.53 11.08
N ASP A 88 3.76 2.29 9.83
CA ASP A 88 4.25 3.34 8.93
C ASP A 88 3.11 4.25 8.47
N CYS A 89 1.91 3.71 8.19
CA CYS A 89 0.74 4.52 7.86
C CYS A 89 0.47 5.58 8.93
N LEU A 90 0.40 5.19 10.21
CA LEU A 90 0.11 6.10 11.31
C LEU A 90 1.20 7.17 11.47
N THR A 91 2.47 6.78 11.32
CA THR A 91 3.61 7.69 11.43
C THR A 91 3.60 8.71 10.29
N LEU A 92 3.41 8.23 9.06
CA LEU A 92 3.39 9.07 7.87
C LEU A 92 2.23 10.08 7.91
N THR A 93 1.03 9.66 8.30
CA THR A 93 -0.13 10.56 8.46
C THR A 93 0.18 11.70 9.42
N LYS A 94 0.75 11.41 10.60
CA LYS A 94 1.13 12.44 11.58
C LYS A 94 2.19 13.42 11.05
N ILE A 95 3.18 12.92 10.31
CA ILE A 95 4.22 13.77 9.70
C ILE A 95 3.60 14.71 8.66
N ILE A 96 2.69 14.22 7.83
CA ILE A 96 2.00 15.03 6.81
C ILE A 96 1.13 16.09 7.49
N GLU A 97 0.34 15.73 8.51
CA GLU A 97 -0.50 16.67 9.27
C GLU A 97 0.33 17.79 9.91
N ALA A 98 1.47 17.45 10.51
CA ALA A 98 2.37 18.44 11.10
C ALA A 98 2.90 19.41 10.04
N ARG A 99 3.35 18.91 8.89
CA ARG A 99 3.85 19.73 7.79
C ARG A 99 2.78 20.61 7.17
N LEU A 100 1.54 20.12 7.05
CA LEU A 100 0.39 20.92 6.60
C LEU A 100 0.14 22.11 7.52
N LYS A 101 0.17 21.89 8.85
CA LYS A 101 0.02 22.97 9.83
C LYS A 101 1.16 23.97 9.74
N MET A 102 2.40 23.50 9.65
CA MET A 102 3.58 24.37 9.48
C MET A 102 3.48 25.23 8.22
N TYR A 103 3.12 24.63 7.08
CA TYR A 103 2.93 25.34 5.83
C TYR A 103 1.85 26.42 5.93
N LYS A 104 0.72 26.09 6.57
CA LYS A 104 -0.39 27.02 6.78
C LYS A 104 0.04 28.23 7.61
N HIS A 105 0.87 28.03 8.65
CA HIS A 105 1.39 29.13 9.47
C HIS A 105 2.41 29.99 8.74
N SER A 106 3.30 29.40 7.94
CA SER A 106 4.33 30.16 7.23
C SER A 106 3.78 30.95 6.04
N ASN A 107 2.80 30.38 5.31
CA ASN A 107 2.31 30.95 4.04
C ASN A 107 0.90 31.54 4.13
N ASN A 108 0.24 31.46 5.30
CA ASN A 108 -1.15 31.88 5.52
C ASN A 108 -2.18 31.27 4.54
N LYS A 109 -1.83 30.17 3.88
CA LYS A 109 -2.67 29.49 2.88
C LYS A 109 -2.61 27.97 3.05
N ALA A 110 -3.69 27.29 2.68
CA ALA A 110 -3.70 25.83 2.64
C ALA A 110 -2.88 25.31 1.45
N MET A 111 -2.31 24.11 1.58
CA MET A 111 -1.60 23.46 0.46
C MET A 111 -2.60 22.96 -0.59
N THR A 112 -2.21 23.07 -1.85
CA THR A 112 -2.93 22.46 -2.98
C THR A 112 -2.64 20.96 -3.05
N THR A 113 -3.52 20.20 -3.71
CA THR A 113 -3.34 18.74 -3.87
C THR A 113 -2.01 18.39 -4.53
N GLY A 114 -1.61 19.13 -5.57
CA GLY A 114 -0.30 18.95 -6.23
C GLY A 114 0.90 19.29 -5.33
N ALA A 115 0.80 20.32 -4.49
CA ALA A 115 1.86 20.66 -3.54
C ALA A 115 2.03 19.57 -2.45
N ILE A 116 0.92 18.98 -1.99
CA ILE A 116 0.96 17.85 -1.04
C ILE A 116 1.62 16.64 -1.70
N ALA A 117 1.33 16.36 -2.96
CA ALA A 117 1.93 15.26 -3.70
C ALA A 117 3.46 15.41 -3.82
N ALA A 118 3.94 16.59 -4.22
CA ALA A 118 5.37 16.89 -4.31
C ALA A 118 6.07 16.81 -2.93
N MET A 119 5.42 17.31 -1.88
CA MET A 119 5.94 17.21 -0.51
C MET A 119 6.05 15.75 -0.07
N LEU A 120 5.03 14.93 -0.34
CA LEU A 120 5.01 13.52 0.05
C LEU A 120 6.13 12.73 -0.62
N SER A 121 6.38 12.98 -1.91
CA SER A 121 7.51 12.39 -2.65
C SER A 121 8.84 12.60 -1.93
N THR A 122 9.09 13.83 -1.46
CA THR A 122 10.33 14.17 -0.73
C THR A 122 10.39 13.49 0.65
N ILE A 123 9.26 13.37 1.35
CA ILE A 123 9.18 12.69 2.65
C ILE A 123 9.50 11.19 2.50
N LEU A 124 8.91 10.52 1.50
CA LEU A 124 9.15 9.11 1.24
C LEU A 124 10.62 8.88 0.83
N TYR A 125 11.15 9.74 -0.05
CA TYR A 125 12.54 9.63 -0.50
C TYR A 125 13.57 9.90 0.60
N SER A 126 13.24 10.72 1.61
CA SER A 126 14.15 11.02 2.72
C SER A 126 14.63 9.78 3.49
N ARG A 127 13.86 8.68 3.44
CA ARG A 127 14.23 7.41 4.06
C ARG A 127 14.59 6.33 3.04
N ARG A 128 15.29 6.69 1.96
CA ARG A 128 15.65 5.78 0.86
C ARG A 128 16.33 4.46 1.30
N PHE A 129 17.14 4.49 2.35
CA PHE A 129 17.87 3.33 2.88
C PHE A 129 17.08 2.49 3.89
N PHE A 130 15.96 3.01 4.38
CA PHE A 130 15.00 2.30 5.23
C PHE A 130 13.59 2.82 4.90
N PRO A 131 13.04 2.40 3.74
CA PRO A 131 11.85 3.02 3.16
C PRO A 131 10.60 2.70 3.98
N TYR A 132 9.63 3.61 3.98
CA TYR A 132 8.32 3.30 4.54
C TYR A 132 7.63 2.22 3.70
N TYR A 133 7.09 1.19 4.33
CA TYR A 133 6.38 0.13 3.61
C TYR A 133 4.90 0.49 3.43
N VAL A 134 4.65 1.53 2.64
CA VAL A 134 3.31 2.05 2.38
C VAL A 134 3.09 2.43 0.93
N TYR A 135 1.92 2.08 0.44
CA TYR A 135 1.39 2.53 -0.84
C TYR A 135 0.35 3.60 -0.55
N ASN A 136 0.65 4.81 -1.02
CA ASN A 136 -0.17 5.98 -0.77
C ASN A 136 -0.90 6.37 -2.06
N ILE A 137 -2.17 6.75 -1.91
CA ILE A 137 -2.96 7.34 -2.98
C ILE A 137 -3.54 8.63 -2.44
N ILE A 138 -3.24 9.75 -3.09
CA ILE A 138 -3.84 11.04 -2.78
C ILE A 138 -4.94 11.29 -3.79
N GLY A 139 -6.15 11.58 -3.32
CA GLY A 139 -7.25 12.05 -4.14
C GLY A 139 -7.72 13.42 -3.66
N GLY A 140 -8.02 14.31 -4.59
CA GLY A 140 -8.53 15.63 -4.26
C GLY A 140 -8.90 16.45 -5.48
N LEU A 141 -9.22 17.71 -5.25
CA LEU A 141 -9.47 18.69 -6.30
C LEU A 141 -8.22 19.54 -6.54
N ASP A 142 -7.96 19.83 -7.81
CA ASP A 142 -6.91 20.76 -8.25
C ASP A 142 -7.35 22.23 -8.04
N GLU A 143 -6.49 23.19 -8.37
CA GLU A 143 -6.85 24.61 -8.34
C GLU A 143 -7.95 24.96 -9.36
N GLU A 144 -8.01 24.24 -10.48
CA GLU A 144 -9.06 24.34 -11.50
C GLU A 144 -10.39 23.67 -11.10
N GLY A 145 -10.45 23.04 -9.92
CA GLY A 145 -11.63 22.30 -9.47
C GLY A 145 -11.80 20.92 -10.09
N LYS A 146 -10.83 20.47 -10.92
CA LYS A 146 -10.84 19.13 -11.51
C LYS A 146 -10.36 18.06 -10.54
N GLY A 147 -10.89 16.85 -10.65
CA GLY A 147 -10.38 15.69 -9.93
C GLY A 147 -8.91 15.43 -10.23
N ALA A 148 -8.12 15.17 -9.19
CA ALA A 148 -6.72 14.81 -9.30
C ALA A 148 -6.42 13.64 -8.38
N VAL A 149 -5.89 12.55 -8.96
CA VAL A 149 -5.41 11.38 -8.23
C VAL A 149 -3.90 11.25 -8.46
N TYR A 150 -3.16 11.08 -7.38
CA TYR A 150 -1.73 10.83 -7.38
C TYR A 150 -1.42 9.52 -6.69
N SER A 151 -0.76 8.63 -7.41
CA SER A 151 -0.33 7.33 -6.90
C SER A 151 1.15 7.36 -6.55
N PHE A 152 1.53 6.72 -5.43
CA PHE A 152 2.90 6.72 -4.93
C PHE A 152 3.44 5.30 -4.79
N ASP A 153 4.71 5.14 -5.09
CA ASP A 153 5.49 3.98 -4.67
C ASP A 153 6.09 4.19 -3.26
N PRO A 154 6.57 3.13 -2.59
CA PRO A 154 7.22 3.23 -1.28
C PRO A 154 8.49 4.10 -1.25
N VAL A 155 9.03 4.48 -2.42
CA VAL A 155 10.30 5.22 -2.56
C VAL A 155 10.06 6.71 -2.78
N GLY A 156 8.84 7.10 -3.15
CA GLY A 156 8.42 8.49 -3.36
C GLY A 156 8.26 8.90 -4.82
N SER A 157 8.38 8.00 -5.79
CA SER A 157 7.95 8.28 -7.17
C SER A 157 6.43 8.41 -7.22
N TYR A 158 5.94 9.34 -8.03
CA TYR A 158 4.51 9.55 -8.20
C TYR A 158 4.16 10.02 -9.61
N GLN A 159 2.92 9.75 -9.99
CA GLN A 159 2.33 10.20 -11.25
C GLN A 159 0.89 10.63 -11.02
N ARG A 160 0.38 11.50 -11.89
CA ARG A 160 -1.04 11.88 -11.93
C ARG A 160 -1.78 10.87 -12.79
N ASP A 161 -2.76 10.19 -12.20
CA ASP A 161 -3.59 9.18 -12.86
C ASP A 161 -5.06 9.61 -12.83
N SER A 162 -5.89 9.13 -13.75
CA SER A 162 -7.35 9.31 -13.68
C SER A 162 -7.99 8.39 -12.64
N PHE A 163 -7.42 7.21 -12.43
CA PHE A 163 -7.87 6.26 -11.42
C PHE A 163 -6.72 5.34 -11.02
N LYS A 164 -6.70 4.89 -9.78
CA LYS A 164 -5.70 3.94 -9.29
C LYS A 164 -6.24 3.09 -8.17
N ALA A 165 -5.92 1.79 -8.21
CA ALA A 165 -6.08 0.89 -7.07
C ALA A 165 -4.71 0.54 -6.46
N GLY A 166 -4.64 0.52 -5.13
CA GLY A 166 -3.43 0.23 -4.35
C GLY A 166 -3.72 -0.74 -3.21
N GLY A 167 -2.66 -1.38 -2.72
CA GLY A 167 -2.76 -2.37 -1.64
C GLY A 167 -2.99 -3.80 -2.14
N SER A 168 -3.57 -4.65 -1.28
CA SER A 168 -3.61 -6.10 -1.49
C SER A 168 -4.42 -6.56 -2.70
N ALA A 169 -5.55 -5.90 -3.00
CA ALA A 169 -6.42 -6.27 -4.13
C ALA A 169 -6.24 -5.37 -5.36
N SER A 170 -5.13 -4.62 -5.43
CA SER A 170 -4.81 -3.72 -6.56
C SER A 170 -4.87 -4.43 -7.92
N ALA A 171 -4.27 -5.61 -8.04
CA ALA A 171 -4.26 -6.40 -9.28
C ALA A 171 -5.65 -6.89 -9.72
N MET A 172 -6.61 -7.00 -8.79
CA MET A 172 -7.99 -7.39 -9.11
C MET A 172 -8.83 -6.19 -9.56
N LEU A 173 -8.60 -5.03 -8.93
CA LEU A 173 -9.39 -3.83 -9.19
C LEU A 173 -8.90 -3.06 -10.42
N GLN A 174 -7.59 -3.03 -10.69
CA GLN A 174 -7.04 -2.23 -11.78
C GLN A 174 -7.65 -2.61 -13.15
N PRO A 175 -7.73 -3.90 -13.56
CA PRO A 175 -8.32 -4.27 -14.86
C PRO A 175 -9.82 -3.96 -14.97
N LEU A 176 -10.54 -3.98 -13.83
CA LEU A 176 -11.96 -3.64 -13.80
C LEU A 176 -12.16 -2.15 -14.09
N LEU A 177 -11.31 -1.30 -13.50
CA LEU A 177 -11.34 0.14 -13.76
C LEU A 177 -10.89 0.46 -15.18
N ASP A 178 -9.88 -0.25 -15.68
CA ASP A 178 -9.41 -0.09 -17.06
C ASP A 178 -10.55 -0.38 -18.06
N ASN A 179 -11.40 -1.38 -17.80
CA ASN A 179 -12.53 -1.67 -18.69
C ASN A 179 -13.68 -0.64 -18.55
N GLN A 180 -14.09 -0.33 -17.32
CA GLN A 180 -15.30 0.47 -17.07
C GLN A 180 -15.02 1.98 -17.12
N VAL A 181 -13.97 2.43 -16.43
CA VAL A 181 -13.70 3.86 -16.26
C VAL A 181 -12.99 4.43 -17.48
N MET A 182 -12.09 3.67 -18.13
CA MET A 182 -11.40 4.18 -19.31
C MET A 182 -12.34 4.44 -20.49
N SER A 183 -13.36 3.60 -20.69
CA SER A 183 -14.39 3.80 -21.72
C SER A 183 -15.27 5.03 -21.47
N LEU A 184 -15.55 5.35 -20.20
CA LEU A 184 -16.24 6.58 -19.78
C LEU A 184 -15.35 7.83 -19.89
N CYS A 185 -14.07 7.71 -19.52
CA CYS A 185 -13.13 8.83 -19.44
C CYS A 185 -12.57 9.25 -20.81
N SER A 186 -12.65 8.36 -21.81
CA SER A 186 -12.30 8.65 -23.22
C SER A 186 -13.24 9.68 -23.87
N ALA A 187 -14.40 9.96 -23.26
CA ALA A 187 -15.31 11.01 -23.68
C ALA A 187 -14.93 12.41 -23.13
N ILE A 188 -13.93 12.48 -22.23
CA ILE A 188 -13.43 13.72 -21.63
C ILE A 188 -12.12 14.09 -22.34
N PRO A 189 -12.02 15.22 -23.05
CA PRO A 189 -10.80 15.60 -23.74
C PRO A 189 -9.74 16.03 -22.73
N TRP A 190 -8.74 15.18 -22.48
CA TRP A 190 -7.54 15.51 -21.69
C TRP A 190 -6.47 16.22 -22.55
N ASP A 191 -6.90 17.06 -23.49
CA ASP A 191 -6.03 17.66 -24.50
C ASP A 191 -5.23 18.83 -23.91
N THR A 192 -4.16 18.49 -23.18
CA THR A 192 -3.01 19.37 -22.97
C THR A 192 -1.71 18.63 -23.27
N GLY A 193 -1.43 18.43 -24.57
CA GLY A 193 -0.08 18.62 -25.11
C GLY A 193 1.00 17.56 -24.89
N LEU A 194 0.68 16.26 -24.86
CA LEU A 194 1.69 15.21 -25.05
C LEU A 194 1.28 14.26 -26.19
N PRO A 195 2.18 13.95 -27.15
CA PRO A 195 1.82 13.17 -28.33
C PRO A 195 1.42 11.75 -27.92
N SER A 196 0.24 11.34 -28.37
CA SER A 196 -0.29 9.99 -28.23
C SER A 196 0.70 8.96 -28.80
N THR A 197 1.41 8.24 -27.94
CA THR A 197 2.01 6.96 -28.36
C THR A 197 0.91 5.92 -28.32
N SER A 198 0.25 5.74 -29.46
CA SER A 198 -0.52 4.56 -29.79
C SER A 198 0.39 3.33 -29.66
N PHE A 199 0.09 2.44 -28.73
CA PHE A 199 0.56 1.06 -28.81
C PHE A 199 -0.44 0.30 -29.68
N SER A 200 -0.02 0.03 -30.92
CA SER A 200 -0.56 -0.96 -31.84
C SER A 200 -0.37 -2.38 -31.32
#